data_AF-A0A8T5N9J3-F1
#
_entry.id   AF-A0A8T5N9J3-F1
#
_cell.length_a   1.000
_cell.length_b   1.000
_cell.length_c   1.000
_cell.angle_alpha   90.00
_cell.angle_beta   90.00
_cell.angle_gamma   90.00
#
_symmetry.space_group_name_H-M   'P 1'
#
loop_
_entity.id
_entity.type
_entity.pdbx_description
1 polymer ?
#
loop_
_entity_poly.entity_id
_entity_poly.type
_entity_poly.pdbx_seq_one_letter_code
_entity_poly.pdbx_strand_id
1 'polypeptide(L)'
;MNGPLDIYGLDENIGLHVILSNLIWWMSVFLIIIAYRYRNMWNVGNIPWPYLFFGFLFFGIREAGHFSDSPIIGSLRYIFGIWSAIFLTFAFYFIYLVICKRKKISRAFSYMPVALGLFFPVLMIYYYITQNSLDEIKVIMSTLEALAWMLGSSVTIYTTFMLGTRVSGGFIKVFMFIQFSAYAAFTWKFLGLLERISWTVPYSIREVVEILFGILAIISVYMLAGMLRKLYRDIHGDKS
;
A
#
# COMPACT_ATOMS: atom_id res chain seq x y z
N MET A 1 10.00 -3.79 36.10
CA MET A 1 9.49 -5.19 36.12
C MET A 1 8.77 -5.40 34.81
N ASN A 2 9.44 -6.07 33.89
CA ASN A 2 8.94 -6.30 32.54
C ASN A 2 7.81 -7.32 32.61
N GLY A 3 6.62 -6.91 32.17
CA GLY A 3 5.46 -7.78 32.12
C GLY A 3 5.59 -8.85 31.02
N PRO A 4 4.65 -9.80 30.95
CA PRO A 4 4.65 -10.91 29.99
C PRO A 4 4.51 -10.50 28.51
N LEU A 5 4.51 -9.20 28.19
CA LEU A 5 4.48 -8.66 26.83
C LEU A 5 5.80 -8.85 26.08
N ASP A 6 6.94 -8.92 26.79
CA ASP A 6 8.26 -9.19 26.18
C ASP A 6 8.39 -10.63 25.65
N ILE A 7 7.53 -11.56 26.09
CA ILE A 7 7.59 -12.97 25.68
C ILE A 7 6.83 -13.20 24.35
N TYR A 8 6.07 -12.21 23.87
CA TYR A 8 5.23 -12.32 22.66
C TYR A 8 5.70 -11.49 21.45
N GLY A 9 6.96 -11.04 21.43
CA GLY A 9 7.57 -10.48 20.21
C GLY A 9 7.00 -9.12 19.79
N LEU A 10 6.70 -8.26 20.75
CA LEU A 10 6.13 -6.92 20.52
C LEU A 10 7.15 -5.83 20.13
N ASP A 11 8.39 -6.19 19.77
CA ASP A 11 9.28 -5.23 19.13
C ASP A 11 8.96 -5.16 17.62
N GLU A 12 7.95 -4.37 17.28
CA GLU A 12 7.67 -3.87 15.92
C GLU A 12 8.90 -3.21 15.27
N ASN A 13 9.97 -2.94 16.02
CA ASN A 13 11.08 -2.10 15.59
C ASN A 13 12.24 -2.87 14.93
N ILE A 14 12.41 -4.19 15.15
CA ILE A 14 13.60 -4.95 14.65
C ILE A 14 13.28 -6.42 14.29
N GLY A 15 12.10 -6.69 13.72
CA GLY A 15 11.77 -8.04 13.22
C GLY A 15 12.35 -8.32 11.83
N LEU A 16 12.62 -9.60 11.50
CA LEU A 16 13.03 -10.02 10.16
C LEU A 16 11.98 -9.63 9.10
N HIS A 17 10.68 -9.66 9.46
CA HIS A 17 9.62 -9.15 8.61
C HIS A 17 9.72 -7.64 8.32
N VAL A 18 10.19 -6.81 9.26
CA VAL A 18 10.39 -5.36 9.03
C VAL A 18 11.47 -5.13 7.98
N ILE A 19 12.57 -5.89 8.07
CA ILE A 19 13.69 -5.81 7.12
C ILE A 19 13.23 -6.28 5.74
N LEU A 20 12.58 -7.44 5.67
CA LEU A 20 12.05 -7.99 4.42
C LEU A 20 10.99 -7.09 3.80
N SER A 21 10.05 -6.58 4.60
CA SER A 21 9.03 -5.61 4.18
C SER A 21 9.71 -4.40 3.57
N ASN A 22 10.63 -3.74 4.28
CA ASN A 22 11.39 -2.61 3.75
C ASN A 22 12.05 -2.93 2.39
N LEU A 23 12.80 -4.04 2.30
CA LEU A 23 13.45 -4.45 1.05
C LEU A 23 12.44 -4.62 -0.10
N ILE A 24 11.34 -5.32 0.17
CA ILE A 24 10.27 -5.57 -0.79
C ILE A 24 9.68 -4.24 -1.30
N TRP A 25 9.33 -3.32 -0.41
CA TRP A 25 8.67 -2.07 -0.78
C TRP A 25 9.59 -1.14 -1.57
N TRP A 26 10.85 -1.02 -1.16
CA TRP A 26 11.83 -0.24 -1.92
C TRP A 26 12.10 -0.85 -3.30
N MET A 27 12.19 -2.18 -3.41
CA MET A 27 12.25 -2.84 -4.71
C MET A 27 11.02 -2.55 -5.57
N SER A 28 9.81 -2.56 -5.00
CA SER A 28 8.59 -2.19 -5.72
C SER A 28 8.62 -0.75 -6.23
N VAL A 29 9.18 0.20 -5.48
CA VAL A 29 9.39 1.59 -5.96
C VAL A 29 10.27 1.62 -7.21
N PHE A 30 11.42 0.93 -7.18
CA PHE A 30 12.30 0.82 -8.35
C PHE A 30 11.60 0.18 -9.55
N LEU A 31 10.83 -0.89 -9.33
CA LEU A 31 10.10 -1.57 -10.39
C LEU A 31 9.00 -0.69 -10.99
N ILE A 32 8.33 0.16 -10.20
CA ILE A 32 7.37 1.14 -10.73
C ILE A 32 8.05 2.19 -11.59
N ILE A 33 9.22 2.69 -11.19
CA ILE A 33 9.98 3.64 -12.01
C ILE A 33 10.31 3.02 -13.37
N ILE A 34 10.72 1.75 -13.38
CA ILE A 34 10.98 1.00 -14.62
C ILE A 34 9.68 0.85 -15.43
N ALA A 35 8.57 0.44 -14.81
CA ALA A 35 7.28 0.27 -15.47
C ALA A 35 6.76 1.60 -16.07
N TYR A 36 6.96 2.72 -15.36
CA TYR A 36 6.56 4.06 -15.79
C TYR A 36 7.23 4.50 -17.11
N ARG A 37 8.47 4.05 -17.35
CA ARG A 37 9.18 4.31 -18.61
C ARG A 37 8.44 3.75 -19.82
N TYR A 38 7.68 2.68 -19.63
CA TYR A 38 6.91 1.98 -20.65
C TYR A 38 5.40 2.21 -20.52
N ARG A 39 4.97 3.21 -19.73
CA ARG A 39 3.57 3.43 -19.36
C ARG A 39 2.59 3.56 -20.52
N ASN A 40 3.04 4.15 -21.63
CA ASN A 40 2.20 4.38 -22.80
C ASN A 40 1.67 3.05 -23.38
N MET A 41 2.39 1.95 -23.15
CA MET A 41 2.00 0.61 -23.59
C MET A 41 0.80 0.05 -22.80
N TRP A 42 0.54 0.56 -21.59
CA TRP A 42 -0.61 0.13 -20.80
C TRP A 42 -1.92 0.81 -21.20
N ASN A 43 -1.84 1.95 -21.90
CA ASN A 43 -3.00 2.71 -22.38
C ASN A 43 -4.05 3.08 -21.29
N VAL A 44 -3.61 3.31 -20.06
CA VAL A 44 -4.46 3.75 -18.92
C VAL A 44 -4.38 5.25 -18.63
N GLY A 45 -3.69 5.99 -19.49
CA GLY A 45 -3.35 7.41 -19.28
C GLY A 45 -2.24 7.62 -18.24
N ASN A 46 -1.91 8.88 -17.97
CA ASN A 46 -0.81 9.24 -17.05
C ASN A 46 -1.24 9.34 -15.58
N ILE A 47 -2.53 9.53 -15.29
CA ILE A 47 -3.02 9.86 -13.93
C ILE A 47 -2.78 8.74 -12.90
N PRO A 48 -3.02 7.44 -13.19
CA PRO A 48 -2.83 6.39 -12.18
C PRO A 48 -1.37 6.19 -11.74
N TRP A 49 -0.42 6.56 -12.60
CA TRP A 49 1.00 6.24 -12.41
C TRP A 49 1.67 7.00 -11.25
N PRO A 50 1.53 8.33 -11.12
CA PRO A 50 1.99 9.04 -9.93
C PRO A 50 1.42 8.45 -8.65
N TYR A 51 0.15 8.01 -8.65
CA TYR A 51 -0.47 7.45 -7.44
C TYR A 51 0.00 6.04 -7.12
N LEU A 52 0.29 5.20 -8.13
CA LEU A 52 1.03 3.96 -7.89
C LEU A 52 2.39 4.28 -7.26
N PHE A 53 3.17 5.18 -7.87
CA PHE A 53 4.47 5.57 -7.33
C PHE A 53 4.39 6.07 -5.88
N PHE A 54 3.50 7.03 -5.60
CA PHE A 54 3.31 7.56 -4.25
C PHE A 54 2.78 6.52 -3.26
N GLY A 55 1.90 5.62 -3.70
CA GLY A 55 1.42 4.50 -2.89
C GLY A 55 2.57 3.67 -2.34
N PHE A 56 3.47 3.20 -3.22
CA PHE A 56 4.62 2.39 -2.82
C PHE A 56 5.70 3.21 -2.09
N LEU A 57 5.95 4.46 -2.50
CA LEU A 57 6.90 5.34 -1.83
C LEU A 57 6.50 5.62 -0.38
N PHE A 58 5.25 6.00 -0.14
CA PHE A 58 4.77 6.29 1.21
C PHE A 58 4.72 5.02 2.07
N PHE A 59 4.47 3.86 1.48
CA PHE A 59 4.62 2.60 2.22
C PHE A 59 6.08 2.38 2.64
N GLY A 60 7.04 2.54 1.72
CA GLY A 60 8.47 2.42 2.04
C GLY A 60 8.91 3.39 3.13
N ILE A 61 8.41 4.62 3.14
CA ILE A 61 8.68 5.60 4.22
C ILE A 61 8.03 5.16 5.55
N ARG A 62 6.79 4.65 5.50
CA ARG A 62 6.11 4.09 6.68
C ARG A 62 6.91 2.95 7.30
N GLU A 63 7.43 2.04 6.47
CA GLU A 63 8.26 0.92 6.91
C GLU A 63 9.61 1.37 7.46
N ALA A 64 10.23 2.38 6.85
CA ALA A 64 11.48 2.96 7.36
C ALA A 64 11.28 3.61 8.74
N GLY A 65 10.08 4.09 9.03
CA GLY A 65 9.69 4.63 10.33
C GLY A 65 9.75 3.62 11.48
N HIS A 66 9.78 2.31 11.21
CA HIS A 66 9.99 1.28 12.24
C HIS A 66 11.42 1.28 12.82
N PHE A 67 12.41 1.80 12.07
CA PHE A 67 13.79 1.88 12.54
C PHE A 67 14.05 3.07 13.47
N SER A 68 13.01 3.72 13.98
CA SER A 68 13.12 4.88 14.87
C SER A 68 12.33 4.68 16.14
N ASP A 69 12.99 4.89 17.27
CA ASP A 69 12.36 4.85 18.60
C ASP A 69 11.64 6.16 18.97
N SER A 70 11.67 7.18 18.11
CA SER A 70 11.01 8.46 18.37
C SER A 70 9.48 8.33 18.30
N PRO A 71 8.73 8.67 19.37
CA PRO A 71 7.26 8.62 19.35
C PRO A 71 6.62 9.50 18.25
N ILE A 72 7.28 10.60 17.90
CA ILE A 72 6.85 11.51 16.83
C ILE A 72 7.01 10.84 15.46
N ILE A 73 8.15 10.19 15.22
CA ILE A 73 8.38 9.42 13.98
C ILE A 73 7.41 8.22 13.93
N GLY A 74 7.18 7.58 15.08
CA GLY A 74 6.20 6.52 15.26
C GLY A 74 4.75 6.96 14.98
N SER A 75 4.42 8.24 15.15
CA SER A 75 3.10 8.80 14.79
C SER A 75 3.03 9.20 13.32
N LEU A 76 4.09 9.83 12.80
CA LEU A 76 4.21 10.22 11.39
C LEU A 76 4.18 9.01 10.45
N ARG A 77 4.75 7.87 10.83
CA ARG A 77 4.73 6.64 10.01
C ARG A 77 3.29 6.23 9.65
N TYR A 78 2.35 6.41 10.57
CA TYR A 78 0.95 6.07 10.34
C TYR A 78 0.29 7.01 9.32
N ILE A 79 0.68 8.29 9.27
CA ILE A 79 0.24 9.21 8.20
C ILE A 79 0.72 8.71 6.84
N PHE A 80 1.98 8.31 6.73
CA PHE A 80 2.50 7.74 5.48
C PHE A 80 1.80 6.44 5.10
N GLY A 81 1.45 5.60 6.08
CA GLY A 81 0.62 4.42 5.88
C GLY A 81 -0.77 4.74 5.33
N ILE A 82 -1.44 5.76 5.88
CA ILE A 82 -2.75 6.25 5.41
C ILE A 82 -2.64 6.80 3.99
N TRP A 83 -1.63 7.61 3.71
CA TRP A 83 -1.36 8.12 2.36
C TRP A 83 -1.18 6.98 1.38
N SER A 84 -0.32 6.01 1.71
CA SER A 84 -0.11 4.85 0.87
C SER A 84 -1.42 4.14 0.52
N ALA A 85 -2.28 3.88 1.51
CA ALA A 85 -3.59 3.27 1.29
C ALA A 85 -4.45 4.11 0.34
N ILE A 86 -4.55 5.42 0.56
CA ILE A 86 -5.34 6.33 -0.29
C ILE A 86 -4.83 6.32 -1.72
N PHE A 87 -3.53 6.57 -1.93
CA PHE A 87 -2.95 6.69 -3.26
C PHE A 87 -3.04 5.38 -4.04
N LEU A 88 -2.76 4.23 -3.40
CA LEU A 88 -2.87 2.93 -4.03
C LEU A 88 -4.32 2.61 -4.42
N THR A 89 -5.26 2.89 -3.52
CA THR A 89 -6.71 2.69 -3.77
C THR A 89 -7.19 3.48 -4.97
N PHE A 90 -6.85 4.78 -5.01
CA PHE A 90 -7.26 5.63 -6.11
C PHE A 90 -6.54 5.27 -7.42
N ALA A 91 -5.30 4.80 -7.38
CA ALA A 91 -4.63 4.30 -8.57
C ALA A 91 -5.42 3.16 -9.22
N PHE A 92 -5.81 2.14 -8.46
CA PHE A 92 -6.60 1.02 -8.99
C PHE A 92 -8.03 1.41 -9.36
N TYR A 93 -8.65 2.30 -8.59
CA TYR A 93 -9.96 2.84 -8.95
C TYR A 93 -9.92 3.61 -10.28
N PHE A 94 -8.89 4.41 -10.52
CA PHE A 94 -8.71 5.13 -11.79
C PHE A 94 -8.43 4.17 -12.96
N ILE A 95 -7.59 3.15 -12.76
CA ILE A 95 -7.37 2.10 -13.77
C ILE A 95 -8.70 1.40 -14.10
N TYR A 96 -9.50 1.06 -13.09
CA TYR A 96 -10.83 0.49 -13.25
C TYR A 96 -11.78 1.43 -14.02
N LEU A 97 -11.80 2.72 -13.72
CA LEU A 97 -12.64 3.68 -14.44
C LEU A 97 -12.27 3.75 -15.92
N VAL A 98 -10.98 3.75 -16.24
CA VAL A 98 -10.49 3.82 -17.62
C VAL A 98 -10.77 2.51 -18.37
N ILE A 99 -10.39 1.36 -17.82
CA ILE A 99 -10.49 0.08 -18.51
C ILE A 99 -11.93 -0.47 -18.49
N CYS A 100 -12.54 -0.58 -17.32
CA CYS A 100 -13.84 -1.24 -17.16
C CYS A 100 -15.01 -0.31 -17.46
N LYS A 101 -14.92 0.97 -17.09
CA LYS A 101 -16.01 1.94 -17.27
C LYS A 101 -15.83 2.86 -18.47
N ARG A 102 -14.67 2.83 -19.14
CA ARG A 102 -14.33 3.70 -20.29
C ARG A 102 -14.56 5.19 -19.99
N LYS A 103 -14.37 5.59 -18.73
CA LYS A 103 -14.57 6.97 -18.27
C LYS A 103 -13.26 7.72 -18.28
N LYS A 104 -13.28 8.95 -18.78
CA LYS A 104 -12.18 9.90 -18.58
C LYS A 104 -12.21 10.39 -17.13
N ILE A 105 -11.03 10.48 -16.53
CA ILE A 105 -10.87 11.03 -15.18
C ILE A 105 -10.91 12.55 -15.31
N SER A 106 -11.87 13.20 -14.66
CA SER A 106 -11.93 14.66 -14.67
C SER A 106 -10.76 15.23 -13.86
N ARG A 107 -10.30 16.43 -14.24
CA ARG A 107 -9.19 17.10 -13.55
C ARG A 107 -9.51 17.32 -12.07
N ALA A 108 -10.72 17.77 -11.75
CA ALA A 108 -11.17 17.94 -10.36
C ALA A 108 -11.11 16.61 -9.58
N PHE A 109 -11.63 15.52 -10.15
CA PHE A 109 -11.65 14.23 -9.48
C PHE A 109 -10.26 13.62 -9.31
N SER A 110 -9.31 13.93 -10.21
CA SER A 110 -7.91 13.51 -10.05
C SER A 110 -7.25 14.07 -8.79
N TYR A 111 -7.68 15.22 -8.25
CA TYR A 111 -7.09 15.77 -7.01
C TYR A 111 -7.67 15.17 -5.72
N MET A 112 -8.72 14.34 -5.80
CA MET A 112 -9.34 13.74 -4.62
C MET A 112 -8.38 12.96 -3.70
N PRO A 113 -7.43 12.14 -4.18
CA PRO A 113 -6.48 11.44 -3.31
C PRO A 113 -5.63 12.42 -2.50
N VAL A 114 -5.20 13.52 -3.12
CA VAL A 114 -4.38 14.56 -2.47
C VAL A 114 -5.19 15.30 -1.42
N ALA A 115 -6.43 15.70 -1.76
CA ALA A 115 -7.32 16.38 -0.81
C ALA A 115 -7.62 15.52 0.43
N LEU A 116 -7.87 14.22 0.24
CA LEU A 116 -8.05 13.28 1.35
C LEU A 116 -6.77 13.08 2.15
N GLY A 117 -5.61 12.98 1.48
CA GLY A 117 -4.32 12.83 2.15
C GLY A 117 -3.98 14.00 3.08
N LEU A 118 -4.30 15.25 2.68
CA LEU A 118 -4.01 16.45 3.46
C LEU A 118 -4.79 16.54 4.79
N PHE A 119 -5.91 15.81 4.91
CA PHE A 119 -6.71 15.81 6.14
C PHE A 119 -5.94 15.25 7.35
N PHE A 120 -5.15 14.20 7.15
CA PHE A 120 -4.53 13.46 8.25
C PHE A 120 -3.36 14.18 8.95
N PRO A 121 -2.45 14.87 8.24
CA PRO A 121 -1.48 15.76 8.90
C PRO A 121 -2.14 16.87 9.71
N VAL A 122 -3.20 17.48 9.19
CA VAL A 122 -3.94 18.54 9.90
C VAL A 122 -4.57 17.98 11.18
N LEU A 123 -5.19 16.80 11.08
CA LEU A 123 -5.77 16.10 12.22
C LEU A 123 -4.71 15.76 13.28
N MET A 124 -3.52 15.30 12.89
CA MET A 124 -2.43 15.02 13.82
C MET A 124 -1.93 16.30 14.52
N ILE A 125 -1.73 17.39 13.77
CA ILE A 125 -1.33 18.69 14.33
C ILE A 125 -2.38 19.19 15.32
N TYR A 126 -3.66 19.08 14.97
CA TYR A 126 -4.76 19.43 15.87
C TYR A 126 -4.66 18.65 17.19
N TYR A 127 -4.56 17.32 17.15
CA TYR A 127 -4.46 16.50 18.35
C TYR A 127 -3.19 16.78 19.19
N TYR A 128 -2.09 17.12 18.52
CA TYR A 128 -0.85 17.50 19.19
C TYR A 128 -1.00 18.82 19.97
N ILE A 129 -1.72 19.80 19.41
CA ILE A 129 -1.94 21.10 20.06
C ILE A 129 -3.00 21.00 21.18
N THR A 130 -4.00 20.11 21.05
CA THR A 130 -5.05 19.92 22.07
C THR A 130 -4.61 19.10 23.29
N GLN A 131 -3.30 18.94 23.51
CA GLN A 131 -2.69 18.30 24.68
C GLN A 131 -3.04 16.81 24.91
N ASN A 132 -3.36 16.06 23.86
CA ASN A 132 -3.41 14.60 23.97
C ASN A 132 -2.01 14.05 24.25
N SER A 133 -1.92 12.95 25.01
CA SER A 133 -0.64 12.25 25.17
C SER A 133 -0.15 11.73 23.82
N LEU A 134 1.18 11.70 23.60
CA LEU A 134 1.76 11.20 22.33
C LEU A 134 1.35 9.74 22.05
N ASP A 135 1.13 8.95 23.11
CA ASP A 135 0.67 7.57 23.00
C ASP A 135 -0.78 7.49 22.51
N GLU A 136 -1.67 8.37 22.98
CA GLU A 136 -3.04 8.46 22.46
C GLU A 136 -3.06 8.85 20.97
N ILE A 137 -2.23 9.81 20.56
CA ILE A 137 -2.10 10.21 19.16
C ILE A 137 -1.64 9.03 18.31
N LYS A 138 -0.64 8.28 18.79
CA LYS A 138 -0.14 7.07 18.13
C LYS A 138 -1.24 6.01 17.98
N VAL A 139 -2.05 5.78 19.02
CA VAL A 139 -3.18 4.83 18.99
C VAL A 139 -4.27 5.26 18.02
N ILE A 140 -4.63 6.55 18.00
CA ILE A 140 -5.63 7.09 17.06
C ILE A 140 -5.13 6.95 15.62
N MET A 141 -3.92 7.42 15.33
CA MET A 141 -3.35 7.40 13.97
C MET A 141 -3.17 5.98 13.45
N SER A 142 -2.73 5.04 14.29
CA SER A 142 -2.63 3.63 13.93
C SER A 142 -3.98 2.96 13.67
N THR A 143 -5.04 3.36 14.41
CA THR A 143 -6.42 2.91 14.12
C THR A 143 -6.88 3.41 12.76
N LEU A 144 -6.67 4.70 12.49
CA LEU A 144 -7.05 5.32 11.21
C LEU A 144 -6.29 4.70 10.04
N GLU A 145 -5.00 4.40 10.21
CA GLU A 145 -4.21 3.65 9.22
C GLU A 145 -4.86 2.28 8.94
N ALA A 146 -5.18 1.50 9.98
CA ALA A 146 -5.80 0.19 9.80
C ALA A 146 -7.12 0.27 9.04
N LEU A 147 -8.00 1.21 9.40
CA LEU A 147 -9.27 1.42 8.72
C LEU A 147 -9.10 1.88 7.26
N ALA A 148 -8.16 2.79 6.99
CA ALA A 148 -7.85 3.26 5.65
C ALA A 148 -7.37 2.11 4.75
N TRP A 149 -6.51 1.24 5.27
CA TRP A 149 -6.06 0.04 4.55
C TRP A 149 -7.17 -0.98 4.35
N MET A 150 -8.04 -1.22 5.33
CA MET A 150 -9.16 -2.14 5.14
C MET A 150 -10.12 -1.64 4.05
N LEU A 151 -10.53 -0.38 4.10
CA LEU A 151 -11.37 0.23 3.07
C LEU A 151 -10.68 0.23 1.70
N GLY A 152 -9.42 0.63 1.67
CA GLY A 152 -8.61 0.67 0.46
C GLY A 152 -8.41 -0.71 -0.17
N SER A 153 -8.14 -1.72 0.65
CA SER A 153 -8.07 -3.12 0.22
C SER A 153 -9.41 -3.61 -0.32
N SER A 154 -10.55 -3.29 0.30
CA SER A 154 -11.86 -3.67 -0.25
C SER A 154 -12.09 -3.11 -1.66
N VAL A 155 -11.77 -1.82 -1.87
CA VAL A 155 -11.86 -1.19 -3.19
C VAL A 155 -10.85 -1.81 -4.16
N THR A 156 -9.63 -2.07 -3.72
CA THR A 156 -8.57 -2.69 -4.55
C THR A 156 -8.95 -4.10 -4.96
N ILE A 157 -9.50 -4.92 -4.06
CA ILE A 157 -10.00 -6.27 -4.34
C ILE A 157 -11.09 -6.21 -5.41
N TYR A 158 -12.09 -5.35 -5.22
CA TYR A 158 -13.18 -5.22 -6.18
C TYR A 158 -12.69 -4.75 -7.55
N THR A 159 -11.86 -3.71 -7.58
CA THR A 159 -11.37 -3.13 -8.83
C THR A 159 -10.45 -4.08 -9.59
N THR A 160 -9.55 -4.79 -8.91
CA THR A 160 -8.65 -5.78 -9.53
C THR A 160 -9.39 -7.03 -9.99
N PHE A 161 -10.39 -7.50 -9.26
CA PHE A 161 -11.29 -8.55 -9.73
C PHE A 161 -11.97 -8.13 -11.05
N MET A 162 -12.60 -6.96 -11.07
CA MET A 162 -13.27 -6.46 -12.28
C MET A 162 -12.29 -6.26 -13.44
N LEU A 163 -11.08 -5.78 -13.18
CA LEU A 163 -10.03 -5.65 -14.19
C LEU A 163 -9.62 -7.02 -14.74
N GLY A 164 -9.41 -8.02 -13.88
CA GLY A 164 -9.08 -9.38 -14.27
C GLY A 164 -10.10 -10.02 -15.21
N THR A 165 -11.39 -9.68 -15.07
CA THR A 165 -12.45 -10.14 -16.01
C THR A 165 -12.47 -9.43 -17.36
N ARG A 166 -11.72 -8.33 -17.51
CA ARG A 166 -11.76 -7.45 -18.69
C ARG A 166 -10.44 -7.34 -19.44
N VAL A 167 -9.33 -7.71 -18.82
CA VAL A 167 -8.02 -7.77 -19.47
C VAL A 167 -7.69 -9.19 -19.93
N SER A 168 -6.73 -9.32 -20.83
CA SER A 168 -6.26 -10.60 -21.36
C SER A 168 -4.76 -10.78 -21.16
N GLY A 169 -4.29 -12.02 -21.36
CA GLY A 169 -2.88 -12.36 -21.30
C GLY A 169 -2.26 -12.16 -19.92
N GLY A 170 -1.03 -11.65 -19.88
CA GLY A 170 -0.26 -11.52 -18.64
C GLY A 170 -0.84 -10.51 -17.63
N PHE A 171 -1.69 -9.57 -18.06
CA PHE A 171 -2.24 -8.54 -17.18
C PHE A 171 -3.21 -9.13 -16.15
N ILE A 172 -3.88 -10.24 -16.47
CA ILE A 172 -4.70 -10.98 -15.52
C ILE A 172 -3.87 -11.37 -14.30
N LYS A 173 -2.66 -11.89 -14.53
CA LYS A 173 -1.76 -12.32 -13.45
C LYS A 173 -1.34 -11.14 -12.58
N VAL A 174 -1.02 -9.99 -13.19
CA VAL A 174 -0.69 -8.75 -12.45
C VAL A 174 -1.83 -8.39 -11.50
N PHE A 175 -3.09 -8.35 -11.97
CA PHE A 175 -4.23 -8.00 -11.13
C PHE A 175 -4.53 -9.06 -10.07
N MET A 176 -4.39 -10.35 -10.38
CA MET A 176 -4.54 -11.42 -9.38
C MET A 176 -3.55 -11.27 -8.22
N PHE A 177 -2.26 -11.02 -8.49
CA PHE A 177 -1.27 -10.85 -7.44
C PHE A 177 -1.54 -9.59 -6.59
N ILE A 178 -2.00 -8.50 -7.21
CA ILE A 178 -2.43 -7.29 -6.47
C ILE A 178 -3.66 -7.61 -5.61
N GLN A 179 -4.60 -8.40 -6.12
CA GLN A 179 -5.79 -8.80 -5.39
C GLN A 179 -5.43 -9.62 -4.14
N PHE A 180 -4.53 -10.61 -4.27
CA PHE A 180 -4.05 -11.39 -3.14
C PHE A 180 -3.28 -10.53 -2.13
N SER A 181 -2.45 -9.61 -2.61
CA SER A 181 -1.75 -8.62 -1.78
C SER A 181 -2.77 -7.79 -0.96
N ALA A 182 -3.85 -7.31 -1.60
CA ALA A 182 -4.90 -6.56 -0.93
C ALA A 182 -5.67 -7.39 0.11
N TYR A 183 -5.94 -8.68 -0.16
CA TYR A 183 -6.53 -9.60 0.83
C TYR A 183 -5.61 -9.80 2.04
N ALA A 184 -4.31 -9.98 1.81
CA ALA A 184 -3.33 -10.12 2.89
C ALA A 184 -3.25 -8.84 3.73
N ALA A 185 -3.17 -7.67 3.11
CA ALA A 185 -3.20 -6.38 3.80
C ALA A 185 -4.48 -6.17 4.62
N PHE A 186 -5.64 -6.50 4.05
CA PHE A 186 -6.92 -6.41 4.77
C PHE A 186 -6.90 -7.30 6.02
N THR A 187 -6.49 -8.56 5.84
CA THR A 187 -6.44 -9.56 6.91
C THR A 187 -5.46 -9.11 8.00
N TRP A 188 -4.27 -8.65 7.63
CA TRP A 188 -3.28 -8.12 8.57
C TRP A 188 -3.84 -7.00 9.44
N LYS A 189 -4.46 -5.98 8.81
CA LYS A 189 -5.01 -4.83 9.55
C LYS A 189 -6.22 -5.21 10.39
N PHE A 190 -7.06 -6.12 9.91
CA PHE A 190 -8.17 -6.66 10.69
C PHE A 190 -7.70 -7.41 11.94
N LEU A 191 -6.71 -8.31 11.81
CA LEU A 191 -6.12 -9.02 12.94
C LEU A 191 -5.51 -8.04 13.96
N GLY A 192 -4.81 -7.01 13.49
CA GLY A 192 -4.26 -5.96 14.36
C GLY A 192 -5.31 -5.12 15.10
N LEU A 193 -6.53 -4.99 14.55
CA LEU A 193 -7.65 -4.35 15.27
C LEU A 193 -8.28 -5.28 16.31
N LEU A 194 -8.37 -6.59 16.03
CA LEU A 194 -8.91 -7.57 16.98
C LEU A 194 -8.07 -7.66 18.27
N GLU A 195 -6.75 -7.52 18.18
CA GLU A 195 -5.89 -7.46 19.38
C GLU A 195 -6.24 -6.31 20.32
N ARG A 196 -6.72 -5.18 19.78
CA ARG A 196 -7.10 -4.00 20.60
C ARG A 196 -8.34 -4.24 21.43
N ILE A 197 -9.17 -5.21 21.06
CA ILE A 197 -10.36 -5.64 21.83
C ILE A 197 -10.08 -6.92 22.62
N SER A 198 -8.81 -7.16 22.98
CA SER A 198 -8.34 -8.27 23.79
C SER A 198 -8.46 -9.66 23.15
N TRP A 199 -8.58 -9.73 21.82
CA TRP A 199 -8.43 -11.00 21.11
C TRP A 199 -6.96 -11.23 20.75
N THR A 200 -6.28 -12.09 21.49
CA THR A 200 -4.89 -12.46 21.22
C THR A 200 -4.76 -13.18 19.88
N VAL A 201 -4.07 -12.57 18.93
CA VAL A 201 -3.66 -13.21 17.67
C VAL A 201 -2.21 -13.64 17.81
N PRO A 202 -1.85 -14.89 17.50
CA PRO A 202 -0.46 -15.31 17.47
C PRO A 202 0.37 -14.45 16.53
N TYR A 203 1.45 -13.87 17.04
CA TYR A 203 2.36 -13.02 16.29
C TYR A 203 2.87 -13.67 14.99
N SER A 204 3.11 -14.99 15.00
CA SER A 204 3.55 -15.74 13.82
C SER A 204 2.54 -15.73 12.65
N ILE A 205 1.23 -15.76 12.94
CA ILE A 205 0.19 -15.66 11.90
C ILE A 205 0.25 -14.26 11.28
N ARG A 206 0.37 -13.27 12.15
CA ARG A 206 0.51 -11.87 11.79
C ARG A 206 1.71 -11.69 10.85
N GLU A 207 2.88 -12.16 11.25
CA GLU A 207 4.12 -12.04 10.49
C GLU A 207 4.02 -12.70 9.10
N VAL A 208 3.43 -13.90 9.02
CA VAL A 208 3.22 -14.61 7.75
C VAL A 208 2.32 -13.80 6.80
N VAL A 209 1.24 -13.21 7.32
CA VAL A 209 0.31 -12.42 6.48
C VAL A 209 0.98 -11.15 5.96
N GLU A 210 1.81 -10.47 6.76
CA GLU A 210 2.55 -9.29 6.33
C GLU A 210 3.61 -9.61 5.27
N ILE A 211 4.35 -10.72 5.44
CA ILE A 211 5.32 -11.19 4.44
C ILE A 211 4.60 -11.54 3.13
N LEU A 212 3.46 -12.24 3.19
CA LEU A 212 2.66 -12.56 2.01
C LEU A 212 2.20 -11.30 1.29
N PHE A 213 1.72 -10.30 2.03
CA PHE A 213 1.32 -9.00 1.48
C PHE A 213 2.44 -8.39 0.64
N GLY A 214 3.65 -8.33 1.21
CA GLY A 214 4.83 -7.81 0.53
C GLY A 214 5.24 -8.63 -0.71
N ILE A 215 5.38 -9.94 -0.56
CA ILE A 215 5.82 -10.84 -1.65
C ILE A 215 4.87 -10.74 -2.86
N LEU A 216 3.57 -10.73 -2.60
CA LEU A 216 2.56 -10.64 -3.67
C LEU A 216 2.60 -9.26 -4.35
N ALA A 217 2.83 -8.19 -3.59
CA ALA A 217 2.99 -6.84 -4.13
C ALA A 217 4.19 -6.77 -5.07
N ILE A 218 5.38 -7.23 -4.67
CA ILE A 218 6.58 -7.18 -5.52
C ILE A 218 6.45 -8.06 -6.76
N ILE A 219 5.90 -9.27 -6.65
CA ILE A 219 5.65 -10.15 -7.81
C ILE A 219 4.77 -9.41 -8.83
N SER A 220 3.70 -8.75 -8.37
CA SER A 220 2.79 -8.06 -9.29
C SER A 220 3.48 -6.93 -10.07
N VAL A 221 4.29 -6.10 -9.41
CA VAL A 221 4.98 -4.98 -10.05
C VAL A 221 6.12 -5.49 -10.95
N TYR A 222 6.83 -6.54 -10.53
CA TYR A 222 7.85 -7.19 -11.34
C TYR A 222 7.26 -7.72 -12.65
N MET A 223 6.12 -8.42 -12.57
CA MET A 223 5.41 -8.91 -13.74
C MET A 223 4.96 -7.76 -14.65
N LEU A 224 4.39 -6.69 -14.07
CA LEU A 224 4.00 -5.50 -14.83
C LEU A 224 5.20 -4.89 -15.58
N ALA A 225 6.32 -4.67 -14.91
CA ALA A 225 7.52 -4.11 -15.50
C ALA A 225 8.07 -4.99 -16.65
N GLY A 226 8.16 -6.30 -16.43
CA GLY A 226 8.61 -7.26 -17.45
C GLY A 226 7.70 -7.29 -18.67
N MET A 227 6.39 -7.28 -18.46
CA MET A 227 5.41 -7.25 -19.53
C MET A 227 5.49 -5.98 -20.38
N LEU A 228 5.55 -4.81 -19.75
CA LEU A 228 5.59 -3.55 -20.48
C LEU A 228 6.91 -3.40 -21.25
N ARG A 229 8.03 -3.89 -20.70
CA ARG A 229 9.31 -3.96 -21.41
C ARG A 229 9.26 -4.89 -22.62
N LYS A 230 8.67 -6.09 -22.48
CA LYS A 230 8.52 -7.03 -23.59
C LYS A 230 7.66 -6.43 -24.71
N LEU A 231 6.50 -5.86 -24.35
CA LEU A 231 5.61 -5.21 -25.30
C LEU A 231 6.29 -4.04 -26.03
N TYR A 232 7.13 -3.27 -25.33
CA TYR A 232 7.95 -2.23 -25.95
C TYR A 232 8.89 -2.77 -27.04
N ARG A 233 9.62 -3.85 -26.73
CA ARG A 233 10.54 -4.48 -27.68
C ARG A 233 9.81 -5.07 -28.89
N ASP A 234 8.70 -5.76 -28.65
CA ASP A 234 7.91 -6.40 -29.71
C ASP A 234 7.38 -5.36 -30.72
N ILE A 235 7.01 -4.16 -30.25
CA ILE A 235 6.50 -3.08 -31.10
C ILE A 235 7.63 -2.33 -31.84
N HIS A 236 8.76 -2.08 -31.18
CA HIS A 236 9.85 -1.26 -31.73
C HIS A 236 10.95 -2.07 -32.43
N GLY A 237 10.80 -3.39 -32.52
CA GLY A 237 11.67 -4.23 -33.34
C GLY A 237 13.06 -4.49 -32.76
N ASP A 238 13.29 -4.24 -31.46
CA ASP A 238 14.53 -4.60 -30.76
C ASP A 238 14.60 -6.14 -30.59
N LYS A 239 14.92 -6.82 -31.69
CA LYS A 239 15.27 -8.24 -31.74
C LYS A 239 16.56 -8.45 -30.95
N SER A 240 16.51 -9.41 -30.03
CA SER A 240 17.67 -9.95 -29.31
C SER A 240 18.75 -10.45 -30.26
#